data_AF-A0A182GVI1-F1
#
_entry.id   AF-A0A182GVI1-F1
#
_cell.length_a   1.000
_cell.length_b   1.000
_cell.length_c   1.000
_cell.angle_alpha   90.00
_cell.angle_beta   90.00
_cell.angle_gamma   90.00
#
_symmetry.space_group_name_H-M   'P 1'
#
loop_
_entity.id
_entity.type
_entity.pdbx_description
1 polymer ?
#
loop_
_entity_poly.entity_id
_entity_poly.type
_entity_poly.pdbx_seq_one_letter_code
_entity_poly.pdbx_strand_id
1 'polypeptide(L)'
;MISMVYDCLSGSPKIWYRMYSYKFVSWDLFKMLFLKQFWGDRRQREFKNLLHSGTYEQKGKTSKMSTYFARMLSKARYMTLPPTECEILSLLTKHFPKPIREDLRHANSIETFYDFLIEENLARNNKTSTKPSFGELRIT
;
A
#
# COMPACT_ATOMS: atom_id res chain seq x y z
N MET A 1 3.51 -31.39 5.12
CA MET A 1 3.89 -29.96 5.35
C MET A 1 3.70 -29.11 4.08
N ILE A 2 4.33 -29.45 2.94
CA ILE A 2 4.12 -28.73 1.66
C ILE A 2 2.67 -28.80 1.15
N SER A 3 1.99 -29.95 1.28
CA SER A 3 0.59 -30.10 0.86
C SER A 3 -0.37 -29.14 1.55
N MET A 4 -0.14 -28.78 2.81
CA MET A 4 -0.97 -27.83 3.58
C MET A 4 -0.79 -26.38 3.12
N VAL A 5 0.35 -26.05 2.50
CA VAL A 5 0.63 -24.69 2.00
C VAL A 5 -0.38 -24.30 0.95
N TYR A 6 -0.79 -25.24 0.11
CA TYR A 6 -1.76 -25.01 -0.96
C TYR A 6 -3.11 -24.47 -0.43
N ASP A 7 -3.53 -24.91 0.75
CA ASP A 7 -4.79 -24.49 1.36
C ASP A 7 -4.72 -23.06 1.89
N CYS A 8 -3.54 -22.62 2.33
CA CYS A 8 -3.28 -21.25 2.78
C CYS A 8 -3.13 -20.24 1.62
N LEU A 9 -2.92 -20.70 0.39
CA LEU A 9 -2.80 -19.84 -0.77
C LEU A 9 -4.17 -19.50 -1.36
N SER A 10 -4.31 -18.27 -1.85
CA SER A 10 -5.46 -17.78 -2.59
C SER A 10 -5.02 -17.02 -3.84
N GLY A 11 -5.92 -16.84 -4.82
CA GLY A 11 -5.65 -16.09 -6.04
C GLY A 11 -4.43 -16.60 -6.84
N SER A 12 -3.65 -15.66 -7.39
CA SER A 12 -2.51 -15.97 -8.27
C SER A 12 -1.44 -16.88 -7.63
N PRO A 13 -1.07 -16.72 -6.34
CA PRO A 13 -0.22 -17.70 -5.65
C PRO A 13 -0.72 -19.14 -5.69
N LYS A 14 -2.02 -19.37 -5.53
CA LYS A 14 -2.61 -20.73 -5.55
C LYS A 14 -2.54 -21.37 -6.94
N ILE A 15 -2.82 -20.58 -7.98
CA ILE A 15 -2.70 -21.02 -9.38
C ILE A 15 -1.23 -21.34 -9.71
N TRP A 16 -0.31 -20.46 -9.34
CA TRP A 16 1.12 -20.69 -9.50
C TRP A 16 1.57 -21.98 -8.80
N TYR A 17 1.10 -22.22 -7.58
CA TYR A 17 1.41 -23.45 -6.87
C TYR A 17 0.97 -24.69 -7.66
N ARG A 18 -0.26 -24.71 -8.19
CA ARG A 18 -0.76 -25.84 -9.00
C ARG A 18 0.10 -26.12 -10.22
N MET A 19 0.57 -25.06 -10.89
CA MET A 19 1.37 -25.18 -12.11
C MET A 19 2.78 -25.72 -11.85
N TYR A 20 3.36 -25.43 -10.68
CA TYR A 20 4.76 -25.72 -10.39
C TYR A 20 4.96 -26.68 -9.20
N SER A 21 3.90 -27.33 -8.72
CA SER A 21 3.92 -28.21 -7.55
C SER A 21 5.00 -29.30 -7.63
N TYR A 22 5.23 -29.83 -8.83
CA TYR A 22 6.26 -30.82 -9.12
C TYR A 22 7.69 -30.34 -8.84
N LYS A 23 7.93 -29.02 -8.74
CA LYS A 23 9.23 -28.43 -8.41
C LYS A 23 9.45 -28.27 -6.90
N PHE A 24 8.42 -28.44 -6.07
CA PHE A 24 8.48 -28.14 -4.64
C PHE A 24 8.83 -29.40 -3.83
N VAL A 25 10.06 -29.90 -4.01
CA VAL A 25 10.52 -31.13 -3.32
C VAL A 25 10.81 -30.94 -1.83
N SER A 26 11.05 -29.70 -1.40
CA SER A 26 11.28 -29.34 0.00
C SER A 26 10.64 -28.00 0.34
N TRP A 27 10.39 -27.78 1.63
CA TRP A 27 9.84 -26.53 2.12
C TRP A 27 10.76 -25.35 1.79
N ASP A 28 12.07 -25.51 1.95
CA ASP A 28 13.06 -24.48 1.64
C ASP A 28 13.06 -24.11 0.16
N LEU A 29 12.97 -25.12 -0.72
CA LEU A 29 12.90 -24.88 -2.15
C LEU A 29 11.60 -24.16 -2.54
N PHE A 30 10.47 -24.57 -1.97
CA PHE A 30 9.21 -23.86 -2.15
C PHE A 30 9.34 -22.39 -1.70
N LYS A 31 9.85 -22.14 -0.49
CA LYS A 31 9.98 -20.79 0.08
C LYS A 31 10.88 -19.92 -0.79
N MET A 32 12.03 -20.44 -1.22
CA MET A 32 12.95 -19.74 -2.11
C MET A 32 12.28 -19.40 -3.46
N LEU A 33 11.61 -20.35 -4.10
CA LEU A 33 10.94 -20.12 -5.38
C LEU A 33 9.74 -19.17 -5.25
N PHE A 34 8.98 -19.29 -4.17
CA PHE A 34 7.85 -18.42 -3.87
C PHE A 34 8.30 -16.97 -3.67
N LEU A 35 9.31 -16.76 -2.83
CA LEU A 35 9.90 -15.44 -2.62
C LEU A 35 10.47 -14.89 -3.93
N LYS A 36 11.21 -15.68 -4.70
CA LYS A 36 11.72 -15.25 -6.02
C LYS A 36 10.60 -14.79 -6.96
N GLN A 37 9.48 -15.50 -7.00
CA GLN A 37 8.35 -15.19 -7.88
C GLN A 37 7.56 -13.94 -7.43
N PHE A 38 7.24 -13.84 -6.14
CA PHE A 38 6.29 -12.85 -5.62
C PHE A 38 6.95 -11.66 -4.93
N TRP A 39 8.21 -11.77 -4.53
CA TRP A 39 8.96 -10.72 -3.84
C TRP A 39 10.47 -10.73 -4.17
N GLY A 40 10.86 -11.27 -5.32
CA GLY A 40 12.25 -11.28 -5.78
C GLY A 40 12.70 -9.94 -6.33
N ASP A 41 13.95 -9.84 -6.78
CA ASP A 41 14.59 -8.58 -7.17
C ASP A 41 13.79 -7.78 -8.19
N ARG A 42 13.16 -8.44 -9.17
CA ARG A 42 12.30 -7.77 -10.15
C ARG A 42 11.13 -7.05 -9.47
N ARG A 43 10.42 -7.74 -8.57
CA ARG A 43 9.27 -7.18 -7.84
C ARG A 43 9.70 -6.06 -6.89
N GLN A 44 10.85 -6.22 -6.25
CA GLN A 44 11.41 -5.17 -5.40
C GLN A 44 11.85 -3.95 -6.20
N ARG A 45 12.42 -4.12 -7.40
CA ARG A 45 12.72 -3.00 -8.31
C ARG A 45 11.46 -2.28 -8.79
N GLU A 46 10.44 -3.03 -9.19
CA GLU A 46 9.12 -2.47 -9.54
C GLU A 46 8.55 -1.66 -8.38
N PHE A 47 8.62 -2.19 -7.15
CA PHE A 47 8.19 -1.48 -5.96
C PHE A 47 9.07 -0.26 -5.63
N LYS A 48 10.39 -0.35 -5.80
CA LYS A 48 11.30 0.79 -5.62
C LYS A 48 10.93 1.94 -6.56
N ASN A 49 10.65 1.65 -7.82
CA ASN A 49 10.18 2.66 -8.77
C ASN A 49 8.86 3.28 -8.31
N LEU A 50 7.89 2.46 -7.88
CA LEU A 50 6.64 2.94 -7.31
C LEU A 50 6.86 3.81 -6.06
N LEU A 51 7.83 3.49 -5.22
CA LEU A 51 8.18 4.27 -4.03
C LEU A 51 8.81 5.63 -4.37
N HIS A 52 9.42 5.77 -5.55
CA HIS A 52 10.07 7.02 -5.96
C HIS A 52 9.14 7.93 -6.78
N SER A 53 8.27 7.34 -7.60
CA SER A 53 7.46 8.09 -8.58
C SER A 53 5.96 7.88 -8.41
N GLY A 54 5.53 7.18 -7.37
CA GLY A 54 4.12 6.89 -7.13
C GLY A 54 3.36 8.11 -6.67
N THR A 55 2.04 8.04 -6.82
CA THR A 55 1.11 9.03 -6.31
C THR A 55 -0.05 8.33 -5.62
N TYR A 56 -0.54 8.93 -4.53
CA TYR A 56 -1.81 8.54 -3.95
C TYR A 56 -2.94 9.02 -4.86
N GLU A 57 -3.82 8.09 -5.25
CA GLU A 57 -5.02 8.40 -6.02
C GLU A 57 -6.27 8.16 -5.17
N GLN A 58 -7.07 9.21 -4.98
CA GLN A 58 -8.35 9.09 -4.31
C GLN A 58 -9.37 8.46 -5.25
N LYS A 59 -9.51 7.13 -5.20
CA LYS A 59 -10.55 6.38 -5.92
C LYS A 59 -11.73 6.11 -4.99
N GLY A 60 -12.71 7.02 -4.99
CA GLY A 60 -13.94 6.90 -4.20
C GLY A 60 -13.74 7.05 -2.69
N LYS A 61 -14.80 6.74 -1.92
CA LYS A 61 -14.85 6.93 -0.45
C LYS A 61 -13.97 5.93 0.34
N THR A 62 -13.60 4.81 -0.27
CA THR A 62 -12.85 3.74 0.41
C THR A 62 -11.33 3.90 0.31
N SER A 63 -10.83 4.70 -0.64
CA SER A 63 -9.39 4.98 -0.77
C SER A 63 -8.95 6.01 0.26
N LYS A 64 -8.43 5.55 1.42
CA LYS A 64 -7.91 6.42 2.48
C LYS A 64 -6.40 6.63 2.34
N MET A 65 -5.94 7.86 2.62
CA MET A 65 -4.51 8.20 2.58
C MET A 65 -3.69 7.36 3.56
N SER A 66 -4.21 7.12 4.77
CA SER A 66 -3.54 6.33 5.80
C SER A 66 -3.36 4.88 5.37
N THR A 67 -4.40 4.29 4.76
CA THR A 67 -4.33 2.94 4.19
C THR A 67 -3.31 2.84 3.06
N TYR A 68 -3.22 3.85 2.19
CA TYR A 68 -2.19 3.91 1.16
C TYR A 68 -0.78 3.95 1.76
N PHE A 69 -0.54 4.84 2.73
CA PHE A 69 0.73 4.96 3.44
C PHE A 69 1.13 3.64 4.10
N ALA A 70 0.24 3.03 4.89
CA ALA A 70 0.49 1.76 5.57
C ALA A 70 0.86 0.62 4.58
N ARG A 71 0.20 0.58 3.41
CA ARG A 71 0.53 -0.40 2.35
C ARG A 71 1.90 -0.18 1.74
N MET A 72 2.32 1.07 1.55
CA MET A 72 3.66 1.38 1.05
C MET A 72 4.72 1.06 2.10
N LEU A 73 4.51 1.50 3.34
CA LEU A 73 5.42 1.27 4.46
C LEU A 73 5.65 -0.22 4.72
N SER A 74 4.57 -1.00 4.83
CA SER A 74 4.67 -2.46 5.06
C SER A 74 5.51 -3.16 3.99
N LYS A 75 5.36 -2.79 2.72
CA LYS A 75 6.18 -3.32 1.64
C LYS A 75 7.64 -2.88 1.71
N ALA A 76 7.89 -1.60 1.99
CA ALA A 76 9.24 -1.05 2.08
C ALA A 76 10.08 -1.75 3.15
N ARG A 77 9.46 -2.10 4.30
CA ARG A 77 10.14 -2.80 5.40
C ARG A 77 10.63 -4.20 5.05
N TYR A 78 10.04 -4.85 4.04
CA TYR A 78 10.44 -6.20 3.61
C TYR A 78 11.35 -6.20 2.38
N MET A 79 11.85 -5.04 1.94
CA MET A 79 12.88 -4.99 0.90
C MET A 79 14.20 -5.59 1.41
N THR A 80 15.00 -6.15 0.50
CA THR A 80 16.32 -6.71 0.82
C THR A 80 17.23 -5.67 1.48
N LEU A 81 17.16 -4.43 1.01
CA LEU A 81 17.74 -3.27 1.67
C LEU A 81 16.59 -2.30 1.98
N PRO A 82 16.01 -2.37 3.19
CA PRO A 82 14.90 -1.50 3.56
C PRO A 82 15.41 -0.06 3.70
N PRO A 83 14.67 0.94 3.19
CA PRO A 83 15.04 2.33 3.42
C PRO A 83 14.85 2.68 4.90
N THR A 84 15.64 3.65 5.37
CA THR A 84 15.49 4.24 6.70
C THR A 84 14.14 4.93 6.82
N GLU A 85 13.72 5.17 8.06
CA GLU A 85 12.49 5.91 8.34
C GLU A 85 12.48 7.28 7.65
N CYS A 86 13.55 8.07 7.82
CA CYS A 86 13.68 9.38 7.18
C CYS A 86 13.55 9.31 5.66
N GLU A 87 14.16 8.30 5.01
CA GLU A 87 14.05 8.10 3.57
C GLU A 87 12.61 7.76 3.16
N ILE A 88 11.93 6.87 3.90
CA ILE A 88 10.54 6.50 3.61
C ILE A 88 9.62 7.70 3.74
N LEU A 89 9.74 8.49 4.82
CA LEU A 89 8.91 9.68 5.02
C LEU A 89 9.14 10.69 3.88
N SER A 90 10.41 10.96 3.54
CA SER A 90 10.77 11.87 2.45
C SER A 90 10.21 11.43 1.09
N LEU A 91 10.29 10.13 0.78
CA LEU A 91 9.75 9.55 -0.45
C LEU A 91 8.23 9.62 -0.47
N LEU A 92 7.57 9.15 0.59
CA LEU A 92 6.11 9.05 0.64
C LEU A 92 5.40 10.39 0.79
N THR A 93 6.01 11.42 1.37
CA THR A 93 5.47 12.79 1.34
C THR A 93 5.15 13.19 -0.10
N LYS A 94 6.05 12.91 -1.06
CA LYS A 94 5.90 13.34 -2.46
C LYS A 94 4.69 12.69 -3.16
N HIS A 95 4.16 11.59 -2.62
CA HIS A 95 3.02 10.88 -3.20
C HIS A 95 1.70 11.62 -2.96
N PHE A 96 1.63 12.52 -1.98
CA PHE A 96 0.39 13.19 -1.59
C PHE A 96 0.20 14.55 -2.31
N PRO A 97 -1.04 15.07 -2.39
CA PRO A 97 -1.31 16.38 -2.96
C PRO A 97 -0.61 17.52 -2.21
N LYS A 98 -0.32 18.63 -2.89
CA LYS A 98 0.43 19.78 -2.34
C LYS A 98 -0.03 20.25 -0.94
N PRO A 99 -1.34 20.44 -0.65
CA PRO A 99 -1.77 20.87 0.68
C PRO A 99 -1.31 19.91 1.78
N ILE A 100 -1.52 18.61 1.56
CA ILE A 100 -1.15 17.54 2.49
C ILE A 100 0.36 17.48 2.67
N ARG A 101 1.13 17.72 1.61
CA ARG A 101 2.60 17.70 1.66
C ARG A 101 3.18 18.76 2.58
N GLU A 102 2.64 19.97 2.56
CA GLU A 102 3.17 21.04 3.40
C GLU A 102 2.95 20.74 4.89
N ASP A 103 1.80 20.17 5.25
CA ASP A 103 1.52 19.76 6.62
C ASP A 103 2.40 18.58 7.06
N LEU A 104 2.54 17.56 6.20
CA LEU A 104 3.37 16.37 6.44
C LEU A 104 4.85 16.67 6.66
N ARG A 105 5.37 17.82 6.22
CA ARG A 105 6.78 18.20 6.48
C ARG A 105 7.11 18.33 7.96
N HIS A 106 6.10 18.52 8.81
CA HIS A 106 6.27 18.62 10.25
C HIS A 106 6.24 17.25 10.95
N ALA A 107 5.84 16.19 10.25
CA ALA A 107 5.89 14.83 10.77
C ALA A 107 7.34 14.32 10.77
N ASN A 108 7.84 13.98 11.97
CA ASN A 108 9.22 13.54 12.18
C ASN A 108 9.33 12.05 12.51
N SER A 109 8.20 11.33 12.51
CA SER A 109 8.15 9.88 12.71
C SER A 109 7.05 9.24 11.87
N ILE A 110 7.13 7.93 11.69
CA ILE A 110 6.08 7.12 11.04
C ILE A 110 4.74 7.27 11.76
N GLU A 111 4.73 7.32 13.09
CA GLU A 111 3.52 7.46 13.89
C GLU A 111 2.86 8.80 13.64
N THR A 112 3.61 9.91 13.80
CA THR A 112 3.08 11.26 13.60
C THR A 112 2.59 11.48 12.16
N PHE A 113 3.27 10.90 11.18
CA PHE A 113 2.85 10.91 9.78
C PHE A 113 1.53 10.15 9.58
N TYR A 114 1.43 8.95 10.15
CA TYR A 114 0.25 8.11 10.02
C TYR A 114 -0.98 8.70 10.71
N ASP A 115 -0.80 9.24 11.93
CA ASP A 115 -1.85 9.87 12.71
C ASP A 115 -2.42 11.09 11.99
N PHE A 116 -1.55 11.96 11.47
CA PHE A 116 -1.97 13.09 10.63
C PHE A 116 -2.84 12.65 9.44
N LEU A 117 -2.43 11.59 8.73
CA LEU A 117 -3.23 11.07 7.62
C LEU A 117 -4.58 10.51 8.07
N ILE A 118 -4.69 9.94 9.27
CA ILE A 118 -5.97 9.49 9.82
C ILE A 118 -6.89 10.69 10.04
N GLU A 119 -6.40 11.73 10.72
CA GLU A 119 -7.15 12.96 10.99
C GLU A 119 -7.65 13.61 9.71
N GLU A 120 -6.79 13.71 8.69
CA GLU A 120 -7.15 14.28 7.40
C GLU A 120 -8.22 13.45 6.67
N ASN A 121 -8.15 12.10 6.77
CA ASN A 121 -9.22 11.24 6.22
C ASN A 121 -10.56 11.47 6.94
N LEU A 122 -10.56 11.66 8.26
CA LEU A 122 -11.77 11.94 9.04
C LEU A 122 -12.37 13.31 8.70
N ALA A 123 -11.53 14.35 8.64
CA ALA A 123 -11.95 15.70 8.28
C ALA A 123 -12.60 15.76 6.88
N ARG A 124 -12.05 15.02 5.92
CA ARG A 124 -12.62 14.92 4.56
C ARG A 124 -13.96 14.20 4.53
N ASN A 125 -14.11 13.11 5.27
CA ASN A 125 -15.38 12.38 5.34
C ASN A 125 -16.48 13.28 5.90
N ASN A 126 -16.20 14.04 6.97
CA ASN A 126 -17.15 14.96 7.57
C ASN A 126 -17.60 16.07 6.59
N LYS A 127 -16.66 16.63 5.80
CA LYS A 127 -16.98 17.62 4.75
C LYS A 127 -17.83 17.06 3.61
N THR A 128 -17.69 15.77 3.27
CA THR A 128 -18.54 15.15 2.24
C THR A 128 -19.96 14.83 2.73
N SER A 129 -20.14 14.68 4.04
CA SER A 129 -21.46 14.42 4.65
C SER A 129 -22.31 15.69 4.83
N THR A 130 -21.69 16.88 4.79
CA THR A 130 -22.36 18.17 5.05
C THR A 130 -22.74 18.98 3.81
N LYS A 131 -22.50 18.49 2.59
CA LYS A 131 -23.04 19.15 1.39
C LYS A 131 -24.55 18.86 1.30
N PRO A 132 -25.44 19.86 1.38
CA PRO A 132 -26.86 19.65 1.16
C PRO A 132 -27.08 19.20 -0.29
N SER A 133 -27.98 18.22 -0.49
CA SER A 133 -28.49 17.91 -1.82
C SER A 133 -29.23 19.15 -2.32
N PHE A 134 -28.62 19.91 -3.22
CA PHE A 134 -29.37 20.89 -4.01
C PHE A 134 -30.27 20.12 -4.97
N GLY A 135 -31.43 19.77 -4.46
CA GLY A 135 -32.54 19.16 -5.17
C GLY A 135 -33.81 19.86 -4.75
N GLU A 136 -33.89 21.17 -4.95
CA GLU A 136 -35.17 21.88 -4.91
C GLU A 136 -35.30 22.86 -6.08
N LEU A 137 -36.35 22.59 -6.85
CA LEU A 137 -37.31 23.53 -7.42
C LEU A 137 -36.87 24.34 -8.65
N ARG A 138 -37.21 23.81 -9.82
CA ARG A 138 -37.83 24.62 -10.89
C ARG A 138 -38.89 23.79 -11.59
N ILE A 139 -40.17 24.06 -11.35
CA ILE A 139 -41.14 24.36 -12.41
C ILE A 139 -42.08 25.43 -11.85
N THR A 140 -42.23 26.49 -12.64
CA THR A 140 -43.13 27.64 -12.46
C THR A 140 -44.41 27.35 -13.21
#